data_AF-A0AA86RPP9-F1
#
_entry.id   AF-A0AA86RPP9-F1
#
_cell.length_a   1.000
_cell.length_b   1.000
_cell.length_c   1.000
_cell.angle_alpha   90.00
_cell.angle_beta   90.00
_cell.angle_gamma   90.00
#
_symmetry.space_group_name_H-M   'P 1'
#
loop_
_entity.id
_entity.type
_entity.pdbx_description
1 polymer ?
#
loop_
_entity_poly.entity_id
_entity_poly.type
_entity_poly.pdbx_seq_one_letter_code
_entity_poly.pdbx_strand_id
1 'polypeptide(L)'
;MACRRRRSCGRSCCKSVSSCNIKFNRIIYIFMFLAPLICNIVFMFHPDYFNNSFWRSFPAFKENNFDFVWIMNIRFVFTYFVFHSALFFFSLFQAFKLVGVAKFVHRGLLFVKVPLLIGFFFLTFVFPNESMLNFQYLMIVLGAMFQGVMMLAVVEIGYVWFNKVKNAAMPVRVIVFIVMIGFIGLGITEFAFTYLNSRNIHVVAMTSALCGISGIIIVLALVSKHASIFPVSFLILMTAFSCIYGSNFDFFGNQKFSFTTECFNAFTSIGAITSFFSIFLMNIMEISLKPLFLGVDSRGNPDMGAMVSLSVDDDARSEMTSYYYWAFHLVMIGAICYIGNLTCWPRNYDMVLTHWYSTTGSSALINLLVLWTEFWPLVARNKYTFL
;
A
#
# COMPACT_ATOMS: atom_id res chain seq x y z
N MET A 1 -4.69 48.11 19.41
CA MET A 1 -5.52 48.43 18.22
C MET A 1 -4.88 47.84 16.98
N ALA A 2 -5.67 47.07 16.22
CA ALA A 2 -5.57 46.58 14.83
C ALA A 2 -4.18 46.59 14.12
N CYS A 3 -3.60 45.45 13.74
CA CYS A 3 -3.98 44.57 12.63
C CYS A 3 -3.94 45.24 11.23
N ARG A 4 -2.88 44.95 10.45
CA ARG A 4 -2.91 44.96 8.97
C ARG A 4 -2.10 43.79 8.39
N ARG A 5 -2.83 42.68 8.21
CA ARG A 5 -2.86 41.79 7.03
C ARG A 5 -1.52 41.56 6.27
N ARG A 6 -0.84 40.44 6.56
CA ARG A 6 -0.13 39.67 5.52
C ARG A 6 -1.07 38.60 4.97
N ARG A 7 -1.64 38.89 3.79
CA ARG A 7 -2.29 37.90 2.93
C ARG A 7 -1.20 37.09 2.20
N SER A 8 -1.52 35.82 1.93
CA SER A 8 -0.86 34.87 1.01
C SER A 8 0.20 33.89 1.56
N CYS A 9 -0.16 33.07 2.55
CA CYS A 9 0.45 31.74 2.74
C CYS A 9 -0.07 30.72 1.70
N GLY A 10 0.10 31.00 0.41
CA GLY A 10 -0.37 30.12 -0.68
C GLY A 10 0.72 29.69 -1.67
N ARG A 11 1.99 30.07 -1.46
CA ARG A 11 3.08 29.87 -2.45
C ARG A 11 4.38 29.30 -1.87
N SER A 12 4.34 28.54 -0.77
CA SER A 12 5.57 28.00 -0.16
C SER A 12 5.97 26.58 -0.58
N CYS A 13 5.19 25.89 -1.43
CA CYS A 13 5.44 24.47 -1.73
C CYS A 13 6.55 24.18 -2.77
N CYS A 14 7.12 25.18 -3.45
CA CYS A 14 8.22 24.97 -4.40
C CYS A 14 9.33 26.01 -4.16
N LYS A 15 10.45 25.57 -3.59
CA LYS A 15 11.66 26.40 -3.42
C LYS A 15 12.53 26.45 -4.69
N SER A 16 12.30 25.56 -5.67
CA SER A 16 12.92 25.63 -7.00
C SER A 16 11.98 25.13 -8.11
N VAL A 17 12.24 25.52 -9.36
CA VAL A 17 11.48 25.09 -10.55
C VAL A 17 11.69 23.59 -10.84
N SER A 18 12.85 23.02 -10.51
CA SER A 18 13.15 21.59 -10.73
C SER A 18 12.40 20.67 -9.76
N SER A 19 12.26 21.07 -8.49
CA SER A 19 11.52 20.31 -7.47
C SER A 19 10.01 20.31 -7.74
N CYS A 20 9.49 21.40 -8.30
CA CYS A 20 8.07 21.52 -8.68
C CYS A 20 7.72 20.54 -9.81
N ASN A 21 8.59 20.37 -10.81
CA ASN A 21 8.38 19.45 -11.94
C ASN A 21 8.37 17.97 -11.53
N ILE A 22 9.19 17.55 -10.56
CA ILE A 22 9.23 16.15 -10.11
C ILE A 22 7.98 15.81 -9.28
N LYS A 23 7.60 16.69 -8.34
CA LYS A 23 6.37 16.52 -7.55
C LYS A 23 5.14 16.49 -8.45
N PHE A 24 5.09 17.37 -9.44
CA PHE A 24 4.02 17.39 -10.43
C PHE A 24 3.97 16.08 -11.25
N ASN A 25 5.11 15.57 -11.72
CA ASN A 25 5.16 14.30 -12.44
C ASN A 25 4.72 13.11 -11.58
N ARG A 26 5.10 13.07 -10.29
CA ARG A 26 4.64 12.04 -9.34
C ARG A 26 3.12 12.09 -9.18
N ILE A 27 2.56 13.29 -9.02
CA ILE A 27 1.11 13.50 -8.95
C ILE A 27 0.43 13.02 -10.24
N ILE A 28 1.01 13.25 -11.41
CA ILE A 28 0.47 12.72 -12.68
C ILE A 28 0.41 11.19 -12.66
N TYR A 29 1.47 10.50 -12.23
CA TYR A 29 1.43 9.04 -12.13
C TYR A 29 0.37 8.54 -11.14
N ILE A 30 0.11 9.28 -10.06
CA ILE A 30 -0.97 8.95 -9.10
C ILE A 30 -2.34 9.20 -9.72
N PHE A 31 -2.52 10.26 -10.50
CA PHE A 31 -3.77 10.47 -11.25
C PHE A 31 -3.97 9.43 -12.36
N MET A 32 -2.88 9.03 -13.03
CA MET A 32 -2.88 7.90 -13.95
C MET A 32 -3.27 6.61 -13.24
N PHE A 33 -3.04 6.50 -11.93
CA PHE A 33 -3.48 5.39 -11.09
C PHE A 33 -4.93 5.53 -10.57
N LEU A 34 -5.42 6.77 -10.38
CA LEU A 34 -6.79 7.03 -9.93
C LEU A 34 -7.85 6.70 -10.98
N ALA A 35 -7.60 7.07 -12.24
CA ALA A 35 -8.49 6.73 -13.36
C ALA A 35 -8.81 5.21 -13.44
N PRO A 36 -7.81 4.31 -13.36
CA PRO A 36 -7.98 2.87 -13.14
C PRO A 36 -8.97 2.48 -12.06
N LEU A 37 -8.79 3.06 -10.88
CA LEU A 37 -9.52 2.68 -9.70
C LEU A 37 -10.98 3.07 -9.89
N ILE A 38 -11.23 4.26 -10.43
CA ILE A 38 -12.58 4.72 -10.78
C ILE A 38 -13.18 3.82 -11.85
N CYS A 39 -12.45 3.50 -12.91
CA CYS A 39 -12.93 2.60 -13.96
C CYS A 39 -13.32 1.23 -13.38
N ASN A 40 -12.43 0.59 -12.60
CA ASN A 40 -12.71 -0.70 -11.97
C ASN A 40 -13.92 -0.66 -11.03
N ILE A 41 -14.06 0.41 -10.23
CA ILE A 41 -15.24 0.64 -9.39
C ILE A 41 -16.50 0.70 -10.25
N VAL A 42 -16.49 1.51 -11.32
CA VAL A 42 -17.64 1.64 -12.23
C VAL A 42 -17.97 0.30 -12.90
N PHE A 43 -16.97 -0.50 -13.29
CA PHE A 43 -17.17 -1.86 -13.83
C PHE A 43 -17.80 -2.80 -12.82
N MET A 44 -17.36 -2.76 -11.56
CA MET A 44 -17.90 -3.62 -10.49
C MET A 44 -19.35 -3.29 -10.15
N PHE A 45 -19.70 -2.00 -10.09
CA PHE A 45 -21.05 -1.58 -9.68
C PHE A 45 -22.05 -1.47 -10.85
N HIS A 46 -21.56 -1.32 -12.09
CA HIS A 46 -22.39 -1.18 -13.28
C HIS A 46 -21.88 -2.03 -14.47
N PRO A 47 -21.81 -3.37 -14.32
CA PRO A 47 -21.34 -4.25 -15.39
C PRO A 47 -22.18 -4.16 -16.66
N ASP A 48 -23.48 -3.83 -16.53
CA ASP A 48 -24.42 -3.75 -17.66
C ASP A 48 -24.05 -2.69 -18.70
N TYR A 49 -23.40 -1.60 -18.28
CA TYR A 49 -22.95 -0.54 -19.21
C TYR A 49 -21.91 -1.04 -20.22
N PHE A 50 -21.22 -2.12 -19.88
CA PHE A 50 -20.11 -2.65 -20.65
C PHE A 50 -20.46 -3.98 -21.33
N ASN A 51 -21.63 -4.56 -21.06
CA ASN A 51 -22.11 -5.74 -21.74
C ASN A 51 -22.75 -5.40 -23.11
N ASN A 52 -21.96 -4.84 -24.03
CA ASN A 52 -22.42 -4.40 -25.35
C ASN A 52 -21.61 -5.04 -26.50
N SER A 53 -22.02 -4.79 -27.74
CA SER A 53 -21.43 -5.40 -28.95
C SER A 53 -19.96 -5.05 -29.14
N PHE A 54 -19.51 -3.86 -28.70
CA PHE A 54 -18.12 -3.46 -28.79
C PHE A 54 -17.24 -4.37 -27.94
N TRP A 55 -17.57 -4.57 -26.66
CA TRP A 55 -16.75 -5.41 -25.78
C TRP A 55 -16.81 -6.90 -26.17
N ARG A 56 -17.98 -7.39 -26.60
CA ARG A 56 -18.13 -8.78 -27.07
C ARG A 56 -17.36 -9.08 -28.37
N SER A 57 -16.87 -8.07 -29.08
CA SER A 57 -16.04 -8.29 -30.27
C SER A 57 -14.65 -8.85 -29.95
N PHE A 58 -14.13 -8.57 -28.75
CA PHE A 58 -12.80 -9.01 -28.33
C PHE A 58 -12.77 -10.53 -28.02
N PRO A 59 -11.69 -11.24 -28.38
CA PRO A 59 -11.55 -12.68 -28.14
C PRO A 59 -11.75 -13.07 -26.67
N ALA A 60 -11.20 -12.26 -25.76
CA ALA A 60 -11.27 -12.50 -24.32
C ALA A 60 -12.69 -12.72 -23.77
N PHE A 61 -13.71 -12.10 -24.36
CA PHE A 61 -15.11 -12.20 -23.92
C PHE A 61 -15.90 -13.32 -24.61
N LYS A 62 -15.30 -14.03 -25.57
CA LYS A 62 -15.94 -15.17 -26.24
C LYS A 62 -15.80 -16.46 -25.44
N GLU A 63 -14.88 -16.49 -24.48
CA GLU A 63 -14.68 -17.59 -23.55
C GLU A 63 -15.70 -17.47 -22.40
N ASN A 64 -16.75 -18.29 -22.41
CA ASN A 64 -17.87 -18.23 -21.44
C ASN A 64 -17.50 -18.62 -19.99
N ASN A 65 -16.23 -18.85 -19.68
CA ASN A 65 -15.78 -19.37 -18.38
C ASN A 65 -15.43 -18.26 -17.37
N PHE A 66 -15.38 -17.00 -17.81
CA PHE A 66 -14.99 -15.86 -16.98
C PHE A 66 -16.05 -14.76 -17.01
N ASP A 67 -16.33 -14.16 -15.85
CA ASP A 67 -17.26 -13.05 -15.77
C ASP A 67 -16.65 -11.78 -16.36
N PHE A 68 -17.51 -10.93 -16.90
CA PHE A 68 -17.11 -9.72 -17.62
C PHE A 68 -16.25 -8.78 -16.76
N VAL A 69 -16.60 -8.66 -15.47
CA VAL A 69 -15.93 -7.76 -14.52
C VAL A 69 -14.50 -8.22 -14.26
N TRP A 70 -14.29 -9.52 -14.02
CA TRP A 70 -12.97 -10.08 -13.84
C TRP A 70 -12.09 -9.90 -15.08
N ILE A 71 -12.61 -10.20 -16.29
CA ILE A 71 -11.87 -10.07 -17.57
C ILE A 71 -11.34 -8.64 -17.73
N MET A 72 -12.16 -7.64 -17.43
CA MET A 72 -11.80 -6.23 -17.49
C MET A 72 -10.74 -5.88 -16.44
N ASN A 73 -11.02 -6.18 -15.17
CA ASN A 73 -10.18 -5.77 -14.05
C ASN A 73 -8.77 -6.39 -14.15
N ILE A 74 -8.65 -7.68 -14.50
CA ILE A 74 -7.35 -8.34 -14.55
C ILE A 74 -6.46 -7.79 -15.67
N ARG A 75 -7.06 -7.50 -16.83
CA ARG A 75 -6.38 -6.88 -17.98
C ARG A 75 -6.00 -5.44 -17.71
N PHE A 76 -6.85 -4.75 -16.97
CA PHE A 76 -6.54 -3.42 -16.47
C PHE A 76 -5.29 -3.43 -15.60
N VAL A 77 -5.24 -4.32 -14.61
CA VAL A 77 -4.09 -4.48 -13.71
C VAL A 77 -2.84 -4.90 -14.49
N PHE A 78 -2.97 -5.85 -15.42
CA PHE A 78 -1.87 -6.30 -16.27
C PHE A 78 -1.29 -5.17 -17.13
N THR A 79 -2.14 -4.32 -17.69
CA THR A 79 -1.75 -3.16 -18.49
C THR A 79 -0.81 -2.26 -17.71
N TYR A 80 -1.21 -1.90 -16.49
CA TYR A 80 -0.46 -1.02 -15.61
C TYR A 80 0.78 -1.69 -15.03
N PHE A 81 0.70 -2.98 -14.75
CA PHE A 81 1.84 -3.80 -14.35
C PHE A 81 2.95 -3.74 -15.40
N VAL A 82 2.64 -4.01 -16.67
CA VAL A 82 3.64 -3.96 -17.75
C VAL A 82 4.16 -2.54 -17.98
N PHE A 83 3.27 -1.54 -17.97
CA PHE A 83 3.65 -0.13 -18.13
C PHE A 83 4.64 0.32 -17.04
N HIS A 84 4.33 0.07 -15.77
CA HIS A 84 5.22 0.43 -14.67
C HIS A 84 6.47 -0.45 -14.61
N SER A 85 6.40 -1.71 -15.04
CA SER A 85 7.58 -2.57 -15.19
C SER A 85 8.55 -2.02 -16.23
N ALA A 86 8.06 -1.58 -17.39
CA ALA A 86 8.89 -0.93 -18.39
C ALA A 86 9.56 0.34 -17.83
N LEU A 87 8.79 1.20 -17.16
CA LEU A 87 9.34 2.40 -16.51
C LEU A 87 10.33 2.09 -15.40
N PHE A 88 10.11 1.01 -14.64
CA PHE A 88 11.06 0.50 -13.64
C PHE A 88 12.39 0.14 -14.30
N PHE A 89 12.39 -0.66 -15.38
CA PHE A 89 13.62 -1.04 -16.10
C PHE A 89 14.34 0.18 -16.66
N PHE A 90 13.64 1.13 -17.29
CA PHE A 90 14.25 2.38 -17.74
C PHE A 90 14.79 3.23 -16.59
N SER A 91 14.18 3.15 -15.41
CA SER A 91 14.64 3.85 -14.22
C SER A 91 15.89 3.23 -13.61
N LEU A 92 16.18 1.95 -13.86
CA LEU A 92 17.44 1.32 -13.44
C LEU A 92 18.66 1.94 -14.13
N PHE A 93 18.51 2.59 -15.29
CA PHE A 93 19.60 3.37 -15.91
C PHE A 93 20.11 4.50 -15.00
N GLN A 94 19.34 4.92 -13.99
CA GLN A 94 19.82 5.80 -12.93
C GLN A 94 21.00 5.18 -12.16
N ALA A 95 20.98 3.87 -11.88
CA ALA A 95 22.04 3.16 -11.16
C ALA A 95 23.31 2.99 -12.00
N PHE A 96 23.19 2.99 -13.34
CA PHE A 96 24.30 2.78 -14.27
C PHE A 96 24.95 4.09 -14.79
N LYS A 97 24.84 5.20 -14.03
CA LYS A 97 25.32 6.55 -14.42
C LYS A 97 24.71 7.12 -15.71
N LEU A 98 23.70 6.47 -16.29
CA LEU A 98 22.91 6.94 -17.45
C LEU A 98 21.66 7.72 -17.01
N VAL A 99 21.86 8.61 -16.03
CA VAL A 99 20.79 9.37 -15.36
C VAL A 99 19.97 10.22 -16.35
N GLY A 100 20.56 10.68 -17.45
CA GLY A 100 19.87 11.44 -18.49
C GLY A 100 18.71 10.67 -19.13
N VAL A 101 18.92 9.38 -19.42
CA VAL A 101 17.90 8.49 -20.02
C VAL A 101 16.77 8.26 -19.01
N ALA A 102 17.11 7.91 -17.77
CA ALA A 102 16.12 7.71 -16.71
C ALA A 102 15.30 8.99 -16.46
N LYS A 103 15.92 10.17 -16.45
CA LYS A 103 15.22 11.45 -16.31
C LYS A 103 14.31 11.75 -17.51
N PHE A 104 14.78 11.51 -18.74
CA PHE A 104 13.97 11.73 -19.94
C PHE A 104 12.74 10.83 -19.96
N VAL A 105 12.92 9.53 -19.69
CA VAL A 105 11.82 8.57 -19.66
C VAL A 105 10.90 8.80 -18.47
N HIS A 106 11.41 9.14 -17.29
CA HIS A 106 10.56 9.34 -16.10
C HIS A 106 9.81 10.68 -16.15
N ARG A 107 10.50 11.78 -16.48
CA ARG A 107 9.95 13.16 -16.43
C ARG A 107 9.35 13.64 -17.76
N GLY A 108 9.83 13.12 -18.89
CA GLY A 108 9.38 13.50 -20.23
C GLY A 108 8.23 12.64 -20.76
N LEU A 109 7.80 12.95 -21.98
CA LEU A 109 6.88 12.14 -22.80
C LEU A 109 5.52 11.81 -22.15
N LEU A 110 5.05 12.61 -21.20
CA LEU A 110 3.74 12.38 -20.55
C LEU A 110 2.58 12.29 -21.56
N PHE A 111 2.59 13.17 -22.57
CA PHE A 111 1.62 13.16 -23.68
C PHE A 111 1.68 11.90 -24.55
N VAL A 112 2.78 11.16 -24.53
CA VAL A 112 2.94 9.89 -25.26
C VAL A 112 2.56 8.71 -24.38
N LYS A 113 2.89 8.76 -23.08
CA LYS A 113 2.62 7.69 -22.12
C LYS A 113 1.13 7.40 -21.94
N VAL A 114 0.29 8.44 -21.87
CA VAL A 114 -1.16 8.25 -21.66
C VAL A 114 -1.80 7.54 -22.87
N PRO A 115 -1.62 7.97 -24.13
CA PRO A 115 -2.08 7.22 -25.30
C PRO A 115 -1.48 5.82 -25.40
N LEU A 116 -0.18 5.64 -25.10
CA LEU A 116 0.46 4.33 -25.10
C LEU A 116 -0.20 3.37 -24.10
N LEU A 117 -0.52 3.85 -22.90
CA LEU A 117 -1.16 3.07 -21.86
C LEU A 117 -2.57 2.63 -22.27
N ILE A 118 -3.35 3.54 -22.88
CA ILE A 118 -4.69 3.25 -23.42
C ILE A 118 -4.59 2.24 -24.57
N GLY A 119 -3.65 2.43 -25.50
CA GLY A 119 -3.42 1.48 -26.59
C GLY A 119 -3.01 0.11 -26.08
N PHE A 120 -2.11 0.07 -25.10
CA PHE A 120 -1.67 -1.17 -24.46
C PHE A 120 -2.84 -1.89 -23.79
N PHE A 121 -3.75 -1.16 -23.13
CA PHE A 121 -4.94 -1.75 -22.54
C PHE A 121 -5.77 -2.54 -23.55
N PHE A 122 -6.06 -1.95 -24.72
CA PHE A 122 -6.80 -2.66 -25.76
C PHE A 122 -6.03 -3.85 -26.34
N LEU A 123 -4.70 -3.76 -26.43
CA LEU A 123 -3.87 -4.90 -26.85
C LEU A 123 -3.96 -6.08 -25.86
N THR A 124 -4.20 -5.83 -24.57
CA THR A 124 -4.30 -6.93 -23.60
C THR A 124 -5.48 -7.88 -23.82
N PHE A 125 -6.50 -7.46 -24.57
CA PHE A 125 -7.64 -8.31 -24.94
C PHE A 125 -7.30 -9.39 -25.97
N VAL A 126 -6.10 -9.34 -26.56
CA VAL A 126 -5.57 -10.40 -27.43
C VAL A 126 -5.04 -11.59 -26.60
N PHE A 127 -4.62 -11.35 -25.35
CA PHE A 127 -4.12 -12.43 -24.50
C PHE A 127 -5.27 -13.35 -24.04
N PRO A 128 -5.08 -14.68 -24.04
CA PRO A 128 -6.06 -15.64 -23.51
C PRO A 128 -6.35 -15.43 -22.03
N ASN A 129 -7.56 -15.77 -21.57
CA ASN A 129 -7.89 -15.64 -20.14
C ASN A 129 -7.03 -16.53 -19.24
N GLU A 130 -6.60 -17.70 -19.72
CA GLU A 130 -5.65 -18.57 -19.00
C GLU A 130 -4.32 -17.87 -18.70
N SER A 131 -3.81 -17.04 -19.61
CA SER A 131 -2.60 -16.25 -19.35
C SER A 131 -2.83 -15.18 -18.27
N MET A 132 -4.02 -14.58 -18.26
CA MET A 132 -4.41 -13.61 -17.23
C MET A 132 -4.63 -14.27 -15.87
N LEU A 133 -5.13 -15.51 -15.85
CA LEU A 133 -5.26 -16.33 -14.65
C LEU A 133 -3.88 -16.63 -14.05
N ASN A 134 -2.89 -17.00 -14.86
CA ASN A 134 -1.52 -17.19 -14.40
C ASN A 134 -0.91 -15.89 -13.85
N PHE A 135 -1.16 -14.76 -14.51
CA PHE A 135 -0.75 -13.45 -14.01
C PHE A 135 -1.37 -13.13 -12.63
N GLN A 136 -2.59 -13.60 -12.35
CA GLN A 136 -3.26 -13.37 -11.07
C GLN A 136 -2.46 -13.93 -9.88
N TYR A 137 -1.75 -15.06 -10.02
CA TYR A 137 -0.86 -15.56 -8.95
C TYR A 137 0.26 -14.57 -8.61
N LEU A 138 0.92 -14.03 -9.64
CA LEU A 138 1.96 -13.02 -9.45
C LEU A 138 1.39 -11.74 -8.82
N MET A 139 0.23 -11.30 -9.30
CA MET A 139 -0.51 -10.17 -8.77
C MET A 139 -0.82 -10.35 -7.27
N ILE A 140 -1.27 -11.53 -6.85
CA ILE A 140 -1.55 -11.84 -5.45
C ILE A 140 -0.33 -11.60 -4.56
N VAL A 141 0.83 -12.15 -4.94
CA VAL A 141 2.06 -12.04 -4.16
C VAL A 141 2.55 -10.58 -4.10
N LEU A 142 2.62 -9.90 -5.25
CA LEU A 142 3.09 -8.52 -5.32
C LEU A 142 2.15 -7.55 -4.60
N GLY A 143 0.84 -7.79 -4.67
CA GLY A 143 -0.15 -7.02 -3.93
C GLY A 143 -0.01 -7.19 -2.42
N ALA A 144 0.23 -8.41 -1.94
CA ALA A 144 0.48 -8.66 -0.52
C ALA A 144 1.80 -8.03 -0.03
N MET A 145 2.84 -7.99 -0.86
CA MET A 145 4.07 -7.23 -0.52
C MET A 145 3.77 -5.74 -0.37
N PHE A 146 2.97 -5.16 -1.28
CA PHE A 146 2.57 -3.77 -1.18
C PHE A 146 1.70 -3.48 0.04
N GLN A 147 0.82 -4.40 0.43
CA GLN A 147 0.06 -4.27 1.68
C GLN A 147 0.98 -4.04 2.88
N GLY A 148 2.12 -4.75 2.95
CA GLY A 148 3.13 -4.53 3.99
C GLY A 148 3.74 -3.12 3.93
N VAL A 149 4.10 -2.65 2.73
CA VAL A 149 4.59 -1.27 2.51
C VAL A 149 3.53 -0.23 2.90
N MET A 150 2.27 -0.48 2.57
CA MET A 150 1.14 0.35 2.95
C MET A 150 0.99 0.41 4.48
N MET A 151 1.10 -0.71 5.18
CA MET A 151 1.06 -0.77 6.65
C MET A 151 2.19 0.05 7.27
N LEU A 152 3.42 -0.04 6.74
CA LEU A 152 4.54 0.80 7.18
C LEU A 152 4.27 2.28 6.98
N ALA A 153 3.71 2.68 5.83
CA ALA A 153 3.36 4.07 5.57
C ALA A 153 2.33 4.61 6.58
N VAL A 154 1.33 3.80 6.93
CA VAL A 154 0.32 4.16 7.95
C VAL A 154 0.94 4.29 9.34
N VAL A 155 1.82 3.37 9.73
CA VAL A 155 2.57 3.43 10.99
C VAL A 155 3.41 4.72 11.07
N GLU A 156 4.08 5.08 9.98
CA GLU A 156 4.88 6.30 9.90
C GLU A 156 4.05 7.58 10.06
N ILE A 157 2.88 7.63 9.42
CA ILE A 157 1.91 8.72 9.64
C ILE A 157 1.50 8.78 11.11
N GLY A 158 1.32 7.60 11.73
CA GLY A 158 1.12 7.45 13.16
C GLY A 158 2.19 8.20 13.97
N TYR A 159 3.48 7.98 13.69
CA TYR A 159 4.58 8.66 14.40
C TYR A 159 4.57 10.18 14.17
N VAL A 160 4.36 10.62 12.92
CA VAL A 160 4.27 12.05 12.58
C VAL A 160 3.13 12.72 13.33
N TRP A 161 1.96 12.08 13.40
CA TRP A 161 0.81 12.59 14.14
C TRP A 161 1.04 12.59 15.64
N PHE A 162 1.60 11.51 16.20
CA PHE A 162 1.93 11.41 17.61
C PHE A 162 2.83 12.57 18.07
N ASN A 163 3.88 12.89 17.29
CA ASN A 163 4.79 13.99 17.58
C ASN A 163 4.09 15.36 17.58
N LYS A 164 3.10 15.57 16.69
CA LYS A 164 2.29 16.79 16.69
C LYS A 164 1.31 16.84 17.87
N VAL A 165 0.68 15.72 18.19
CA VAL A 165 -0.32 15.61 19.27
C VAL A 165 0.30 15.77 20.64
N LYS A 166 1.55 15.30 20.85
CA LYS A 166 2.27 15.45 22.12
C LYS A 166 2.29 16.89 22.64
N ASN A 167 2.38 17.86 21.72
CA ASN A 167 2.43 19.29 22.00
C ASN A 167 1.06 20.00 21.87
N ALA A 168 -0.01 19.26 21.59
CA ALA A 168 -1.35 19.82 21.44
C ALA A 168 -2.03 20.07 22.80
N ALA A 169 -3.08 20.90 22.78
CA ALA A 169 -3.91 21.15 23.96
C ALA A 169 -4.54 19.86 24.51
N MET A 170 -4.79 19.82 25.82
CA MET A 170 -5.33 18.64 26.51
C MET A 170 -6.57 18.03 25.85
N PRO A 171 -7.58 18.80 25.40
CA PRO A 171 -8.77 18.22 24.76
C PRO A 171 -8.44 17.45 23.49
N VAL A 172 -7.49 17.94 22.68
CA VAL A 172 -7.05 17.27 21.45
C VAL A 172 -6.35 15.96 21.78
N ARG A 173 -5.49 15.94 22.81
CA ARG A 173 -4.80 14.72 23.25
C ARG A 173 -5.78 13.65 23.73
N VAL A 174 -6.82 14.04 24.46
CA VAL A 174 -7.87 13.12 24.94
C VAL A 174 -8.65 12.52 23.77
N ILE A 175 -9.08 13.32 22.80
CA ILE A 175 -9.80 12.82 21.60
C ILE A 175 -8.94 11.83 20.83
N VAL A 176 -7.66 12.15 20.61
CA VAL A 176 -6.74 11.27 19.91
C VAL A 176 -6.56 9.95 20.66
N PHE A 177 -6.46 9.99 21.99
CA PHE A 177 -6.37 8.78 22.82
C PHE A 177 -7.63 7.89 22.72
N ILE A 178 -8.83 8.49 22.70
CA ILE A 178 -10.08 7.76 22.48
C ILE A 178 -10.08 7.08 21.11
N VAL A 179 -9.66 7.78 20.06
CA VAL A 179 -9.57 7.22 18.69
C VAL A 179 -8.60 6.02 18.65
N MET A 180 -7.47 6.08 19.35
CA MET A 180 -6.54 4.95 19.44
C MET A 180 -7.16 3.71 20.05
N ILE A 181 -7.86 3.88 21.18
CA ILE A 181 -8.54 2.77 21.85
C ILE A 181 -9.58 2.18 20.91
N GLY A 182 -10.30 3.03 20.18
CA GLY A 182 -11.21 2.60 19.11
C GLY A 182 -10.52 1.72 18.07
N PHE A 183 -9.36 2.12 17.54
CA PHE A 183 -8.63 1.32 16.55
C PHE A 183 -8.14 -0.02 17.10
N ILE A 184 -7.66 -0.07 18.35
CA ILE A 184 -7.28 -1.33 18.99
C ILE A 184 -8.51 -2.23 19.16
N GLY A 185 -9.62 -1.68 19.66
CA GLY A 185 -10.87 -2.43 19.83
C GLY A 185 -11.42 -2.98 18.51
N LEU A 186 -11.38 -2.19 17.44
CA LEU A 186 -11.77 -2.62 16.10
C LEU A 186 -10.86 -3.74 15.59
N GLY A 187 -9.53 -3.62 15.73
CA GLY A 187 -8.60 -4.68 15.31
C GLY A 187 -8.79 -5.99 16.08
N ILE A 188 -9.02 -5.93 17.40
CA ILE A 188 -9.35 -7.13 18.20
C ILE A 188 -10.66 -7.76 17.70
N THR A 189 -11.65 -6.93 17.41
CA THR A 189 -12.96 -7.38 16.91
C THR A 189 -12.82 -8.06 15.53
N GLU A 190 -12.01 -7.51 14.63
CA GLU A 190 -11.73 -8.10 13.31
C GLU A 190 -10.98 -9.44 13.42
N PHE A 191 -10.03 -9.56 14.35
CA PHE A 191 -9.41 -10.85 14.67
C PHE A 191 -10.44 -11.86 15.17
N ALA A 192 -11.32 -11.47 16.08
CA ALA A 192 -12.39 -12.33 16.59
C ALA A 192 -13.33 -12.80 15.45
N PHE A 193 -13.74 -11.89 14.57
CA PHE A 193 -14.55 -12.23 13.40
C PHE A 193 -13.84 -13.17 12.43
N THR A 194 -12.52 -13.08 12.29
CA THR A 194 -11.74 -14.02 11.47
C THR A 194 -11.88 -15.47 11.99
N TYR A 195 -11.85 -15.68 13.31
CA TYR A 195 -12.10 -16.99 13.93
C TYR A 195 -13.55 -17.46 13.81
N LEU A 196 -14.49 -16.51 13.89
CA LEU A 196 -15.90 -16.80 13.67
C LEU A 196 -16.18 -17.17 12.22
N ASN A 197 -15.44 -16.61 11.26
CA ASN A 197 -15.64 -16.83 9.84
C ASN A 197 -15.06 -18.18 9.39
N SER A 198 -13.81 -18.51 9.73
CA SER A 198 -13.12 -19.65 9.09
C SER A 198 -13.12 -20.94 9.91
N ARG A 199 -13.34 -22.09 9.24
CA ARG A 199 -13.04 -23.44 9.76
C ARG A 199 -11.67 -23.96 9.34
N ASN A 200 -10.95 -23.23 8.47
CA ASN A 200 -9.68 -23.69 7.93
C ASN A 200 -8.57 -23.59 8.99
N ILE A 201 -7.93 -24.71 9.30
CA ILE A 201 -6.87 -24.79 10.31
C ILE A 201 -5.69 -23.87 10.00
N HIS A 202 -5.35 -23.68 8.72
CA HIS A 202 -4.26 -22.77 8.32
C HIS A 202 -4.61 -21.31 8.57
N VAL A 203 -5.88 -20.93 8.36
CA VAL A 203 -6.38 -19.58 8.68
C VAL A 203 -6.30 -19.35 10.18
N VAL A 204 -6.88 -20.25 10.97
CA VAL A 204 -6.88 -20.16 12.45
C VAL A 204 -5.46 -20.09 13.00
N ALA A 205 -4.54 -20.94 12.55
CA ALA A 205 -3.16 -20.98 13.03
C ALA A 205 -2.40 -19.68 12.72
N MET A 206 -2.49 -19.17 11.49
CA MET A 206 -1.81 -17.92 11.11
C MET A 206 -2.43 -16.69 11.79
N THR A 207 -3.76 -16.64 11.92
CA THR A 207 -4.44 -15.58 12.68
C THR A 207 -4.02 -15.61 14.16
N SER A 208 -3.85 -16.81 14.74
CA SER A 208 -3.36 -16.97 16.12
C SER A 208 -1.96 -16.43 16.29
N ALA A 209 -1.05 -16.76 15.37
CA ALA A 209 0.31 -16.23 15.39
C ALA A 209 0.32 -14.70 15.28
N LEU A 210 -0.43 -14.12 14.33
CA LEU A 210 -0.52 -12.67 14.15
C LEU A 210 -1.15 -11.95 15.36
N CYS A 211 -2.17 -12.55 15.97
CA CYS A 211 -2.78 -12.03 17.18
C CYS A 211 -1.78 -12.04 18.34
N GLY A 212 -1.02 -13.14 18.51
CA GLY A 212 0.03 -13.25 19.52
C GLY A 212 1.14 -12.22 19.33
N ILE A 213 1.66 -12.07 18.11
CA ILE A 213 2.66 -11.03 17.77
C ILE A 213 2.09 -9.63 18.06
N SER A 214 0.86 -9.35 17.64
CA SER A 214 0.19 -8.06 17.89
C SER A 214 0.05 -7.79 19.39
N GLY A 215 -0.31 -8.79 20.18
CA GLY A 215 -0.39 -8.68 21.64
C GLY A 215 0.96 -8.35 22.28
N ILE A 216 2.05 -8.99 21.84
CA ILE A 216 3.41 -8.67 22.29
C ILE A 216 3.76 -7.21 21.95
N ILE A 217 3.45 -6.74 20.73
CA ILE A 217 3.68 -5.35 20.32
C ILE A 217 2.93 -4.37 21.25
N ILE A 218 1.65 -4.64 21.56
CA ILE A 218 0.85 -3.78 22.46
C ILE A 218 1.51 -3.70 23.84
N VAL A 219 1.82 -4.84 24.43
CA VAL A 219 2.42 -4.90 25.77
C VAL A 219 3.75 -4.15 25.78
N LEU A 220 4.62 -4.38 24.80
CA LEU A 220 5.90 -3.67 24.70
C LEU A 220 5.70 -2.17 24.48
N ALA A 221 4.72 -1.76 23.69
CA ALA A 221 4.42 -0.34 23.47
C ALA A 221 3.89 0.38 24.72
N LEU A 222 3.24 -0.36 25.63
CA LEU A 222 2.77 0.17 26.92
C LEU A 222 3.90 0.32 27.94
N VAL A 223 4.87 -0.59 27.93
CA VAL A 223 5.92 -0.67 28.97
C VAL A 223 7.19 0.08 28.54
N SER A 224 7.46 0.19 27.23
CA SER A 224 8.63 0.88 26.70
C SER A 224 8.48 2.40 26.79
N LYS A 225 9.54 3.07 27.28
CA LYS A 225 9.64 4.54 27.27
C LYS A 225 9.94 5.12 25.88
N HIS A 226 10.34 4.26 24.94
CA HIS A 226 10.76 4.65 23.59
C HIS A 226 9.69 4.35 22.53
N ALA A 227 8.74 3.49 22.85
CA ALA A 227 7.65 3.13 21.95
C ALA A 227 6.42 4.01 22.18
N SER A 228 5.66 4.21 21.10
CA SER A 228 4.35 4.85 21.16
C SER A 228 3.26 3.84 20.82
N ILE A 229 2.23 3.77 21.66
CA ILE A 229 1.04 2.97 21.38
C ILE A 229 0.18 3.53 20.23
N PHE A 230 0.42 4.79 19.82
CA PHE A 230 -0.35 5.44 18.76
C PHE A 230 -0.08 4.84 17.37
N PRO A 231 1.17 4.71 16.89
CA PRO A 231 1.47 3.98 15.65
C PRO A 231 1.06 2.49 15.70
N VAL A 232 1.18 1.87 16.87
CA VAL A 232 0.83 0.45 17.09
C VAL A 232 -0.67 0.19 16.90
N SER A 233 -1.55 1.11 17.30
CA SER A 233 -3.00 0.93 17.11
C SER A 233 -3.40 0.85 15.63
N PHE A 234 -2.74 1.62 14.76
CA PHE A 234 -2.94 1.52 13.31
C PHE A 234 -2.42 0.20 12.75
N LEU A 235 -1.25 -0.26 13.20
CA LEU A 235 -0.66 -1.52 12.74
C LEU A 235 -1.60 -2.71 13.03
N ILE A 236 -2.18 -2.74 14.23
CA ILE A 236 -3.11 -3.80 14.65
C ILE A 236 -4.38 -3.77 13.80
N LEU A 237 -4.97 -2.59 13.61
CA LEU A 237 -6.15 -2.41 12.78
C LEU A 237 -5.88 -2.91 11.35
N MET A 238 -4.79 -2.49 10.72
CA MET A 238 -4.47 -2.90 9.35
C MET A 238 -4.13 -4.40 9.22
N THR A 239 -3.48 -4.97 10.24
CA THR A 239 -3.18 -6.42 10.29
C THR A 239 -4.48 -7.22 10.36
N ALA A 240 -5.39 -6.84 11.25
CA ALA A 240 -6.65 -7.52 11.46
C ALA A 240 -7.59 -7.35 10.26
N PHE A 241 -7.65 -6.16 9.66
CA PHE A 241 -8.39 -5.86 8.44
C PHE A 241 -7.99 -6.80 7.30
N SER A 242 -6.70 -7.06 7.15
CA SER A 242 -6.18 -7.94 6.11
C SER A 242 -6.54 -9.42 6.36
N CYS A 243 -6.59 -9.83 7.63
CA CYS A 243 -7.01 -11.17 8.03
C CYS A 243 -8.50 -11.39 7.79
N ILE A 244 -9.36 -10.46 8.20
CA ILE A 244 -10.80 -10.60 8.02
C ILE A 244 -11.15 -10.56 6.53
N TYR A 245 -10.50 -9.71 5.74
CA TYR A 245 -10.67 -9.67 4.29
C TYR A 245 -10.35 -11.02 3.64
N GLY A 246 -9.14 -11.55 3.87
CA GLY A 246 -8.71 -12.82 3.28
C GLY A 246 -9.54 -14.02 3.75
N SER A 247 -10.09 -13.98 4.97
CA SER A 247 -10.92 -15.06 5.50
C SER A 247 -12.28 -15.20 4.82
N ASN A 248 -12.74 -14.15 4.12
CA ASN A 248 -14.04 -14.09 3.46
C ASN A 248 -14.07 -14.68 2.04
N PHE A 249 -12.95 -15.18 1.51
CA PHE A 249 -12.98 -15.97 0.27
C PHE A 249 -13.42 -17.42 0.56
N ASP A 250 -14.60 -17.85 0.05
CA ASP A 250 -15.06 -19.24 0.17
C ASP A 250 -15.01 -19.95 -1.19
N PHE A 251 -14.47 -21.16 -1.19
CA PHE A 251 -14.54 -22.08 -2.34
C PHE A 251 -15.10 -23.46 -1.96
N PHE A 252 -15.40 -23.74 -0.68
CA PHE A 252 -15.76 -25.09 -0.22
C PHE A 252 -16.78 -25.17 0.93
N GLY A 253 -17.47 -24.08 1.30
CA GLY A 253 -18.36 -24.10 2.47
C GLY A 253 -17.59 -24.25 3.79
N ASN A 254 -16.30 -23.91 3.78
CA ASN A 254 -15.43 -23.96 4.96
C ASN A 254 -15.54 -22.68 5.79
N GLN A 255 -16.44 -21.77 5.43
CA GLN A 255 -16.83 -20.64 6.23
C GLN A 255 -18.02 -21.01 7.12
N LYS A 256 -17.96 -20.59 8.39
CA LYS A 256 -19.11 -20.59 9.29
C LYS A 256 -20.02 -19.38 9.01
N PHE A 257 -19.46 -18.28 8.52
CA PHE A 257 -20.17 -17.03 8.25
C PHE A 257 -19.47 -16.21 7.16
N SER A 258 -20.13 -15.99 6.02
CA SER A 258 -19.62 -15.11 4.97
C SER A 258 -20.22 -13.71 5.09
N PHE A 259 -19.45 -12.66 4.78
CA PHE A 259 -20.02 -11.34 4.56
C PHE A 259 -21.08 -11.34 3.47
N THR A 260 -22.09 -10.49 3.61
CA THR A 260 -22.96 -10.16 2.48
C THR A 260 -22.16 -9.44 1.40
N THR A 261 -22.64 -9.47 0.17
CA THR A 261 -21.98 -8.78 -0.96
C THR A 261 -21.75 -7.30 -0.66
N GLU A 262 -22.70 -6.63 -0.01
CA GLU A 262 -22.60 -5.22 0.37
C GLU A 262 -21.50 -5.00 1.41
N CYS A 263 -21.43 -5.85 2.44
CA CYS A 263 -20.36 -5.80 3.44
C CYS A 263 -18.99 -6.04 2.81
N PHE A 264 -18.88 -7.05 1.94
CA PHE A 264 -17.63 -7.36 1.24
C PHE A 264 -17.19 -6.21 0.31
N ASN A 265 -18.13 -5.57 -0.38
CA ASN A 265 -17.89 -4.39 -1.20
C ASN A 265 -17.45 -3.17 -0.36
N ALA A 266 -17.98 -3.01 0.85
CA ALA A 266 -17.52 -1.97 1.78
C ALA A 266 -16.06 -2.21 2.22
N PHE A 267 -15.70 -3.45 2.56
CA PHE A 267 -14.32 -3.82 2.91
C PHE A 267 -13.35 -3.59 1.75
N THR A 268 -13.68 -4.05 0.54
CA THR A 268 -12.83 -3.78 -0.65
C THR A 268 -12.66 -2.29 -0.92
N SER A 269 -13.72 -1.50 -0.73
CA SER A 269 -13.68 -0.03 -0.89
C SER A 269 -12.74 0.63 0.13
N ILE A 270 -12.80 0.23 1.41
CA ILE A 270 -11.89 0.73 2.46
C ILE A 270 -10.44 0.37 2.12
N GLY A 271 -10.19 -0.86 1.67
CA GLY A 271 -8.86 -1.30 1.24
C GLY A 271 -8.32 -0.46 0.07
N ALA A 272 -9.17 -0.15 -0.91
CA ALA A 272 -8.80 0.63 -2.08
C ALA A 272 -8.53 2.10 -1.73
N ILE A 273 -9.37 2.72 -0.89
CA ILE A 273 -9.18 4.08 -0.39
C ILE A 273 -7.88 4.18 0.41
N THR A 274 -7.62 3.23 1.31
CA THR A 274 -6.41 3.21 2.13
C THR A 274 -5.16 3.03 1.26
N SER A 275 -5.21 2.16 0.24
CA SER A 275 -4.12 2.00 -0.74
C SER A 275 -3.83 3.30 -1.49
N PHE A 276 -4.86 3.93 -2.07
CA PHE A 276 -4.72 5.19 -2.78
C PHE A 276 -4.15 6.29 -1.87
N PHE A 277 -4.67 6.40 -0.64
CA PHE A 277 -4.20 7.38 0.34
C PHE A 277 -2.75 7.13 0.73
N SER A 278 -2.33 5.88 0.95
CA SER A 278 -0.94 5.55 1.26
C SER A 278 0.01 5.87 0.09
N ILE A 279 -0.38 5.61 -1.15
CA ILE A 279 0.41 6.01 -2.34
C ILE A 279 0.52 7.52 -2.41
N PHE A 280 -0.59 8.23 -2.23
CA PHE A 280 -0.64 9.69 -2.24
C PHE A 280 0.27 10.27 -1.16
N LEU A 281 0.24 9.73 0.05
CA LEU A 281 1.05 10.19 1.17
C LEU A 281 2.53 9.84 1.02
N MET A 282 2.87 8.61 0.63
CA MET A 282 4.25 8.24 0.29
C MET A 282 4.83 9.18 -0.77
N ASN A 283 3.97 9.68 -1.66
CA ASN A 283 4.39 10.60 -2.71
C ASN A 283 4.49 12.06 -2.31
N ILE A 284 3.54 12.59 -1.55
CA ILE A 284 3.53 14.01 -1.18
C ILE A 284 4.41 14.30 0.02
N MET A 285 4.45 13.39 0.98
CA MET A 285 5.23 13.59 2.21
C MET A 285 6.69 13.17 2.06
N GLU A 286 7.11 12.73 0.86
CA GLU A 286 8.47 12.23 0.61
C GLU A 286 8.91 11.21 1.67
N ILE A 287 7.96 10.34 2.08
CA ILE A 287 8.26 9.16 2.90
C ILE A 287 9.14 8.26 2.03
N SER A 288 10.44 8.42 2.21
CA SER A 288 11.51 7.62 1.67
C SER A 288 11.64 6.36 2.52
N LEU A 289 11.66 5.20 1.88
CA LEU A 289 11.96 3.93 2.54
C LEU A 289 13.43 3.83 3.00
N LYS A 290 14.20 4.93 2.99
CA LYS A 290 15.63 5.01 3.30
C LYS A 290 16.02 4.33 4.62
N PRO A 291 15.28 4.46 5.75
CA PRO A 291 15.55 3.72 6.98
C PRO A 291 15.47 2.19 6.84
N LEU A 292 14.62 1.66 5.95
CA LEU A 292 14.53 0.21 5.69
C LEU A 292 15.80 -0.34 5.03
N PHE A 293 16.51 0.49 4.27
CA PHE A 293 17.68 0.07 3.49
C PHE A 293 19.02 0.52 4.10
N LEU A 294 19.01 1.60 4.90
CA LEU A 294 20.23 2.17 5.51
C LEU A 294 20.27 2.00 7.04
N GLY A 295 19.19 1.53 7.67
CA GLY A 295 19.19 0.97 9.02
C GLY A 295 19.40 1.93 10.19
N VAL A 296 19.78 3.19 9.98
CA VAL A 296 20.11 4.12 11.08
C VAL A 296 20.05 5.58 10.63
N ASP A 297 19.65 6.47 11.54
CA ASP A 297 19.85 7.91 11.36
C ASP A 297 21.35 8.26 11.37
N SER A 298 21.70 9.51 11.04
CA SER A 298 23.10 9.99 11.07
C SER A 298 23.75 9.97 12.47
N ARG A 299 23.01 9.57 13.51
CA ARG A 299 23.45 9.47 14.91
C ARG A 299 23.45 8.03 15.42
N GLY A 300 23.19 7.04 14.56
CA GLY A 300 23.23 5.63 14.92
C GLY A 300 22.03 5.12 15.73
N ASN A 301 20.90 5.84 15.75
CA ASN A 301 19.65 5.33 16.32
C ASN A 301 18.72 4.79 15.22
N PRO A 302 18.09 3.62 15.42
CA PRO A 302 17.02 3.18 14.54
C PRO A 302 15.82 4.09 14.77
N ASP A 303 15.48 4.88 13.75
CA ASP A 303 14.35 5.79 13.76
C ASP A 303 13.46 5.45 12.55
N MET A 304 12.34 4.79 12.82
CA MET A 304 11.29 4.58 11.81
C MET A 304 10.76 5.93 11.32
N GLY A 305 10.78 6.97 12.17
CA GLY A 305 10.39 8.36 11.86
C GLY A 305 11.36 9.13 10.96
N ALA A 306 12.46 8.50 10.52
CA ALA A 306 13.42 9.09 9.57
C ALA A 306 13.11 8.72 8.10
N MET A 307 11.92 8.19 7.81
CA MET A 307 11.50 7.93 6.43
C MET A 307 11.26 9.24 5.68
N VAL A 308 10.92 10.33 6.36
CA VAL A 308 10.73 11.63 5.70
C VAL A 308 12.09 12.22 5.31
N SER A 309 12.32 12.40 4.00
CA SER A 309 13.52 13.13 3.55
C SER A 309 13.42 14.62 3.88
N LEU A 310 14.45 15.18 4.51
CA LEU A 310 14.61 16.62 4.71
C LEU A 310 15.51 17.28 3.65
N SER A 311 16.14 16.49 2.77
CA SER A 311 17.03 17.02 1.73
C SER A 311 16.22 17.56 0.54
N VAL A 312 16.56 18.78 0.12
CA VAL A 312 15.97 19.48 -1.05
C VAL A 312 16.60 18.97 -2.37
N ASP A 313 17.51 18.00 -2.28
CA ASP A 313 18.38 17.58 -3.38
C ASP A 313 17.76 16.38 -4.14
N ASP A 314 16.89 16.74 -5.10
CA ASP A 314 16.08 15.84 -5.93
C ASP A 314 16.80 15.36 -7.21
N ASP A 315 18.06 15.76 -7.41
CA ASP A 315 18.85 15.32 -8.54
C ASP A 315 19.71 14.13 -8.15
N ALA A 316 19.40 12.99 -8.79
CA ALA A 316 20.04 11.66 -8.80
C ALA A 316 21.58 11.59 -8.91
N ARG A 317 22.31 12.69 -8.73
CA ARG A 317 23.77 12.78 -8.75
C ARG A 317 24.39 12.80 -7.34
N SER A 318 23.65 13.11 -6.28
CA SER A 318 24.20 13.08 -4.92
C SER A 318 23.90 11.73 -4.25
N GLU A 319 24.85 11.23 -3.45
CA GLU A 319 24.67 10.03 -2.60
C GLU A 319 23.52 10.21 -1.56
N MET A 320 22.99 11.43 -1.44
CA MET A 320 21.94 11.83 -0.51
C MET A 320 20.56 12.04 -1.16
N THR A 321 20.32 11.48 -2.35
CA THR A 321 19.02 11.63 -3.03
C THR A 321 17.88 11.04 -2.21
N SER A 322 16.84 11.84 -2.02
CA SER A 322 15.60 11.51 -1.30
C SER A 322 14.73 10.47 -2.01
N TYR A 323 14.93 10.30 -3.33
CA TYR A 323 13.99 9.64 -4.23
C TYR A 323 14.68 8.87 -5.36
N TYR A 324 14.30 7.60 -5.52
CA TYR A 324 14.76 6.74 -6.61
C TYR A 324 13.60 6.43 -7.57
N TYR A 325 13.78 6.70 -8.88
CA TYR A 325 12.74 6.47 -9.89
C TYR A 325 12.32 5.00 -9.97
N TRP A 326 13.29 4.08 -9.81
CA TRP A 326 13.02 2.65 -9.83
C TRP A 326 12.17 2.23 -8.62
N ALA A 327 12.49 2.72 -7.42
CA ALA A 327 11.76 2.37 -6.20
C ALA A 327 10.32 2.87 -6.28
N PHE A 328 10.11 4.06 -6.84
CA PHE A 328 8.78 4.59 -7.10
C PHE A 328 7.96 3.67 -8.00
N HIS A 329 8.50 3.26 -9.15
CA HIS A 329 7.76 2.39 -10.06
C HIS A 329 7.52 1.00 -9.47
N LEU A 330 8.43 0.50 -8.63
CA LEU A 330 8.23 -0.74 -7.88
C LEU A 330 7.04 -0.63 -6.90
N VAL A 331 6.92 0.49 -6.20
CA VAL A 331 5.76 0.78 -5.33
C VAL A 331 4.47 0.89 -6.15
N MET A 332 4.51 1.51 -7.33
CA MET A 332 3.34 1.59 -8.23
C MET A 332 2.92 0.21 -8.77
N ILE A 333 3.88 -0.68 -9.07
CA ILE A 333 3.61 -2.08 -9.46
C ILE A 333 2.90 -2.82 -8.32
N GLY A 334 3.45 -2.75 -7.11
CA GLY A 334 2.83 -3.39 -5.95
C GLY A 334 1.44 -2.84 -5.67
N ALA A 335 1.26 -1.51 -5.77
CA ALA A 335 -0.01 -0.83 -5.58
C ALA A 335 -1.10 -1.30 -6.54
N ILE A 336 -0.79 -1.41 -7.84
CA ILE A 336 -1.79 -1.85 -8.83
C ILE A 336 -2.14 -3.32 -8.60
N CYS A 337 -1.16 -4.15 -8.25
CA CYS A 337 -1.41 -5.54 -7.89
C CYS A 337 -2.28 -5.66 -6.63
N TYR A 338 -2.09 -4.79 -5.62
CA TYR A 338 -2.94 -4.77 -4.44
C TYR A 338 -4.38 -4.36 -4.76
N ILE A 339 -4.60 -3.35 -5.61
CA ILE A 339 -5.95 -3.06 -6.13
C ILE A 339 -6.52 -4.26 -6.85
N GLY A 340 -5.70 -4.91 -7.69
CA GLY A 340 -6.08 -6.14 -8.38
C GLY A 340 -6.53 -7.23 -7.42
N ASN A 341 -5.90 -7.39 -6.26
CA ASN A 341 -6.35 -8.34 -5.24
C ASN A 341 -7.72 -7.99 -4.67
N LEU A 342 -8.09 -6.70 -4.61
CA LEU A 342 -9.39 -6.24 -4.13
C LEU A 342 -10.51 -6.41 -5.18
N THR A 343 -10.17 -6.30 -6.47
CA THR A 343 -11.14 -6.26 -7.58
C THR A 343 -11.16 -7.52 -8.44
N CYS A 344 -10.16 -8.38 -8.33
CA CYS A 344 -10.03 -9.67 -9.04
C CYS A 344 -9.87 -10.77 -7.98
N TRP A 345 -10.98 -11.27 -7.46
CA TRP A 345 -10.95 -12.25 -6.38
C TRP A 345 -10.27 -13.55 -6.83
N PRO A 346 -9.58 -14.25 -5.91
CA PRO A 346 -9.01 -15.56 -6.19
C PRO A 346 -10.03 -16.47 -6.89
N ARG A 347 -9.62 -17.15 -7.96
CA ARG A 347 -10.53 -17.94 -8.82
C ARG A 347 -10.52 -19.43 -8.50
N ASN A 348 -9.54 -19.89 -7.74
CA ASN A 348 -9.40 -21.28 -7.33
C ASN A 348 -8.81 -21.36 -5.92
N TYR A 349 -8.80 -22.57 -5.36
CA TYR A 349 -8.32 -22.82 -4.00
C TYR A 349 -6.87 -22.40 -3.77
N ASP A 350 -5.99 -22.74 -4.70
CA ASP A 350 -4.56 -22.48 -4.58
C ASP A 350 -4.27 -20.97 -4.57
N MET A 351 -5.04 -20.18 -5.32
CA MET A 351 -4.99 -18.71 -5.26
C MET A 351 -5.47 -18.17 -3.92
N VAL A 352 -6.52 -18.74 -3.31
CA VAL A 352 -6.97 -18.34 -1.98
C VAL A 352 -5.89 -18.61 -0.94
N LEU A 353 -5.28 -19.81 -0.97
CA LEU A 353 -4.17 -20.15 -0.09
C LEU A 353 -2.97 -19.23 -0.33
N THR A 354 -2.61 -18.97 -1.59
CA THR A 354 -1.51 -18.06 -1.95
C THR A 354 -1.78 -16.67 -1.43
N HIS A 355 -3.02 -16.16 -1.57
CA HIS A 355 -3.43 -14.88 -1.04
C HIS A 355 -3.29 -14.86 0.48
N TRP A 356 -3.81 -15.88 1.16
CA TRP A 356 -3.74 -15.98 2.60
C TRP A 356 -2.31 -16.00 3.13
N TYR A 357 -1.46 -16.87 2.61
CA TYR A 357 -0.06 -16.99 3.04
C TYR A 357 0.75 -15.73 2.72
N SER A 358 0.53 -15.12 1.55
CA SER A 358 1.25 -13.90 1.17
C SER A 358 0.85 -12.72 2.05
N THR A 359 -0.46 -12.53 2.29
CA THR A 359 -1.00 -11.46 3.14
C THR A 359 -0.57 -11.64 4.59
N THR A 360 -0.70 -12.84 5.15
CA THR A 360 -0.30 -13.11 6.55
C THR A 360 1.21 -13.07 6.73
N GLY A 361 1.99 -13.60 5.79
CA GLY A 361 3.45 -13.53 5.80
C GLY A 361 3.96 -12.09 5.72
N SER A 362 3.40 -11.27 4.83
CA SER A 362 3.71 -9.84 4.73
C SER A 362 3.38 -9.10 6.03
N SER A 363 2.17 -9.30 6.58
CA SER A 363 1.79 -8.72 7.86
C SER A 363 2.69 -9.16 9.01
N ALA A 364 3.07 -10.45 9.06
CA ALA A 364 3.97 -10.96 10.10
C ALA A 364 5.35 -10.30 10.00
N LEU A 365 5.92 -10.18 8.78
CA LEU A 365 7.20 -9.51 8.55
C LEU A 365 7.17 -8.04 8.99
N ILE A 366 6.09 -7.30 8.70
CA ILE A 366 5.96 -5.91 9.14
C ILE A 366 5.81 -5.81 10.66
N ASN A 367 5.01 -6.67 11.27
CA ASN A 367 4.88 -6.70 12.73
C ASN A 367 6.21 -7.03 13.40
N LEU A 368 6.97 -8.00 12.88
CA LEU A 368 8.30 -8.35 13.35
C LEU A 368 9.31 -7.22 13.11
N LEU A 369 9.22 -6.51 11.99
CA LEU A 369 10.05 -5.34 11.71
C LEU A 369 9.77 -4.21 12.71
N VAL A 370 8.50 -3.93 13.02
CA VAL A 370 8.12 -2.93 14.03
C VAL A 370 8.63 -3.35 15.41
N LEU A 371 8.48 -4.62 15.78
CA LEU A 371 9.08 -5.16 17.01
C LEU A 371 10.58 -4.96 17.02
N TRP A 372 11.26 -5.29 15.92
CA TRP A 372 12.69 -5.13 15.80
C TRP A 372 13.10 -3.67 15.98
N THR A 373 12.46 -2.73 15.30
CA THR A 373 12.82 -1.32 15.38
C THR A 373 12.56 -0.70 16.75
N GLU A 374 11.48 -1.11 17.42
CA GLU A 374 11.11 -0.59 18.74
C GLU A 374 11.90 -1.23 19.88
N PHE A 375 12.24 -2.51 19.74
CA PHE A 375 12.86 -3.31 20.81
C PHE A 375 14.38 -3.44 20.68
N TRP A 376 14.94 -3.45 19.47
CA TRP A 376 16.38 -3.56 19.27
C TRP A 376 17.18 -2.52 20.06
N PRO A 377 16.78 -1.23 20.16
CA PRO A 377 17.47 -0.26 21.01
C PRO A 377 17.53 -0.66 22.48
N LEU A 378 16.49 -1.31 23.01
CA LEU A 378 16.44 -1.77 24.40
C LEU A 378 17.41 -2.94 24.62
N VAL A 379 17.44 -3.90 23.70
CA VAL A 379 18.37 -5.05 23.74
C VAL A 379 19.82 -4.60 23.54
N ALA A 380 20.07 -3.74 22.56
CA ALA A 380 21.39 -3.24 22.22
C ALA A 380 21.98 -2.36 23.34
N ARG A 381 21.15 -1.57 24.05
CA ARG A 381 21.62 -0.78 25.20
C ARG A 381 21.91 -1.64 26.43
N ASN A 382 21.14 -2.70 26.68
CA ASN A 382 21.41 -3.62 27.79
C ASN A 382 22.69 -4.45 27.63
N LYS A 383 23.26 -4.56 26.42
CA LYS A 383 24.59 -5.13 26.22
C LYS A 383 25.72 -4.31 26.88
N TYR A 384 25.50 -3.03 27.17
CA TYR A 384 26.49 -2.16 27.83
C TYR A 384 26.30 -2.05 29.36
N THR A 385 25.36 -2.80 29.93
CA THR A 385 25.13 -2.87 31.39
C THR A 385 25.55 -4.21 31.99
N PHE A 386 25.97 -5.17 31.16
CA PHE A 386 26.39 -6.52 31.56
C PHE A 386 27.85 -6.87 31.15
N LEU A 387 28.62 -5.88 30.73
CA LEU A 387 30.09 -5.88 30.67
C LEU A 387 30.57 -4.69 31.50
#